data_AF-A0A1G0C650-F1
#
_entry.id   AF-A0A1G0C650-F1
#
_cell.length_a   1.000
_cell.length_b   1.000
_cell.length_c   1.000
_cell.angle_alpha   90.00
_cell.angle_beta   90.00
_cell.angle_gamma   90.00
#
_symmetry.space_group_name_H-M   'P 1'
#
loop_
_entity.id
_entity.type
_entity.pdbx_description
1 polymer ?
#
loop_
_entity_poly.entity_id
_entity_poly.type
_entity_poly.pdbx_seq_one_letter_code
_entity_poly.pdbx_strand_id
1 'polypeptide(L)'
;MNSNKKSTPFSRVLDNLDKKYSNFDGDGYEEPYYDYIEGAPQENVKIYQADPYQIVVQNLDKVNALKATLFGNDKFLLKPNFGSPVGIQITIGQPGVDYVELLQQTSTKPFSTQFMRIESENKLQITKFITVHQKDANGNWFQRPMNMQQFKSAYQNQENMLDAPINEHVDGSTYWEVEIEPETRVFYTIFPLYKVDTSGTLKGHEPIKTFAPARVNTGGLVLPNPQKVLKRG
;
A
#
# COMPACT_ATOMS: atom_id res chain seq x y z
N MET A 1 39.03 11.49 -4.58
CA MET A 1 39.02 12.97 -4.62
C MET A 1 37.64 13.43 -4.18
N ASN A 2 37.51 13.90 -2.94
CA ASN A 2 36.23 14.35 -2.36
C ASN A 2 35.89 15.76 -2.87
N SER A 3 34.81 15.89 -3.64
CA SER A 3 34.27 17.20 -3.98
C SER A 3 33.52 17.76 -2.77
N ASN A 4 34.18 18.67 -2.05
CA ASN A 4 33.52 19.53 -1.07
C ASN A 4 32.50 20.41 -1.80
N LYS A 5 31.24 19.97 -1.89
CA LYS A 5 30.11 20.82 -2.27
C LYS A 5 30.05 21.95 -1.23
N LYS A 6 30.53 23.15 -1.61
CA LYS A 6 30.41 24.36 -0.80
C LYS A 6 28.93 24.62 -0.57
N SER A 7 28.47 24.40 0.65
CA SER A 7 27.12 24.71 1.12
C SER A 7 26.93 26.22 1.08
N THR A 8 26.41 26.74 -0.03
CA THR A 8 26.07 28.15 -0.16
C THR A 8 24.76 28.42 0.58
N PRO A 9 24.51 29.65 1.07
CA PRO A 9 23.22 29.99 1.65
C PRO A 9 22.06 29.66 0.72
N PHE A 10 22.27 29.81 -0.60
CA PHE A 10 21.31 29.45 -1.63
C PHE A 10 21.10 27.94 -1.74
N SER A 11 22.16 27.12 -1.69
CA SER A 11 22.01 25.66 -1.69
C SER A 11 21.34 25.16 -0.41
N ARG A 12 21.58 25.80 0.74
CA ARG A 12 20.87 25.49 1.99
C ARG A 12 19.39 25.85 1.93
N VAL A 13 19.05 26.98 1.30
CA VAL A 13 17.66 27.38 1.10
C VAL A 13 16.97 26.40 0.16
N LEU A 14 17.62 26.01 -0.93
CA LEU A 14 17.10 24.97 -1.83
C LEU A 14 16.95 23.62 -1.12
N ASP A 15 17.95 23.16 -0.37
CA ASP A 15 17.86 21.90 0.39
C ASP A 15 16.75 21.95 1.45
N ASN A 16 16.55 23.11 2.10
CA ASN A 16 15.47 23.29 3.08
C ASN A 16 14.09 23.40 2.42
N LEU A 17 14.00 23.99 1.23
CA LEU A 17 12.75 24.02 0.47
C LEU A 17 12.44 22.61 -0.05
N ASP A 18 13.43 21.88 -0.57
CA ASP A 18 13.30 20.49 -1.02
C ASP A 18 12.78 19.62 0.13
N LYS A 19 13.41 19.68 1.32
CA LYS A 19 12.92 18.99 2.53
C LYS A 19 11.54 19.43 3.00
N LYS A 20 11.18 20.69 2.81
CA LYS A 20 9.90 21.24 3.24
C LYS A 20 8.76 20.84 2.30
N TYR A 21 9.05 20.70 1.01
CA TYR A 21 8.05 20.34 -0.02
C TYR A 21 8.05 18.84 -0.36
N SER A 22 9.11 18.09 -0.04
CA SER A 22 9.16 16.63 -0.13
C SER A 22 8.29 15.91 0.89
N ASN A 23 7.57 16.65 1.75
CA ASN A 23 6.63 16.14 2.73
C ASN A 23 5.21 16.72 2.51
N PHE A 24 5.03 17.61 1.54
CA PHE A 24 3.75 18.29 1.30
C PHE A 24 2.76 17.39 0.54
N ASP A 25 3.25 16.32 -0.09
CA ASP A 25 2.47 15.37 -0.89
C ASP A 25 2.15 14.06 -0.15
N GLY A 26 2.45 13.95 1.14
CA GLY A 26 2.20 12.73 1.95
C GLY A 26 3.04 11.53 1.51
N ASP A 27 4.27 11.80 1.08
CA ASP A 27 5.14 10.94 0.30
C ASP A 27 6.22 10.20 1.10
N GLY A 28 6.02 10.08 2.42
CA GLY A 28 6.85 9.32 3.35
C GLY A 28 7.95 10.16 3.99
N TYR A 29 8.36 9.78 5.20
CA TYR A 29 9.39 10.49 5.95
C TYR A 29 10.80 10.08 5.49
N GLU A 30 11.68 11.07 5.34
CA GLU A 30 13.13 10.86 5.22
C GLU A 30 13.71 10.41 6.58
N GLU A 31 13.62 9.13 6.91
CA GLU A 31 14.44 8.55 7.98
C GLU A 31 15.74 7.98 7.39
N PRO A 32 16.92 8.28 7.97
CA PRO A 32 18.14 7.58 7.59
C PRO A 32 17.98 6.08 7.89
N TYR A 33 17.91 5.27 6.84
CA TYR A 33 17.95 3.82 6.94
C TYR A 33 19.36 3.40 7.39
N TYR A 34 19.50 3.07 8.68
CA TYR A 34 20.70 2.40 9.20
C TYR A 34 20.53 0.90 9.00
N ASP A 35 21.02 0.38 7.88
CA ASP A 35 21.25 -1.07 7.75
C ASP A 35 22.44 -1.42 8.66
N TYR A 36 22.22 -2.30 9.65
CA TYR A 36 23.31 -2.86 10.46
C TYR A 36 24.09 -3.93 9.68
N ILE A 37 24.40 -3.67 8.41
CA ILE A 37 25.25 -4.52 7.58
C ILE A 37 26.57 -3.79 7.39
N GLU A 38 27.54 -4.17 8.20
CA GLU A 38 28.91 -3.68 8.17
C GLU A 38 29.53 -3.97 6.79
N GLY A 39 29.81 -2.93 5.99
CA GLY A 39 30.70 -3.01 4.83
C GLY A 39 30.11 -2.96 3.41
N ALA A 40 28.81 -2.70 3.21
CA ALA A 40 28.27 -2.48 1.86
C ALA A 40 28.63 -1.08 1.31
N PRO A 41 29.03 -0.94 0.03
CA PRO A 41 29.27 0.38 -0.57
C PRO A 41 27.99 1.21 -0.50
N GLN A 42 28.06 2.37 0.14
CA GLN A 42 26.98 3.35 0.22
C GLN A 42 26.70 3.95 -1.16
N GLU A 43 25.87 3.29 -1.96
CA GLU A 43 25.02 4.04 -2.89
C GLU A 43 24.00 4.80 -2.03
N ASN A 44 24.00 6.13 -2.11
CA ASN A 44 23.01 7.00 -1.46
C ASN A 44 21.63 6.80 -2.14
N VAL A 45 21.04 5.63 -1.99
CA VAL A 45 19.65 5.39 -2.34
C VAL A 45 18.82 6.06 -1.25
N LYS A 46 18.08 7.11 -1.59
CA LYS A 46 17.08 7.69 -0.68
C LYS A 46 15.99 6.63 -0.47
N ILE A 47 15.90 6.09 0.74
CA ILE A 47 14.87 5.11 1.10
C ILE A 47 13.84 5.85 1.95
N TYR A 48 12.61 5.98 1.44
CA TYR A 48 11.51 6.62 2.17
C TYR A 48 10.81 5.60 3.06
N GLN A 49 10.37 5.96 4.27
CA GLN A 49 9.47 5.09 5.02
C GLN A 49 8.03 5.36 4.59
N ALA A 50 7.32 4.33 4.11
CA ALA A 50 5.94 4.48 3.67
C ALA A 50 4.99 4.67 4.86
N ASP A 51 4.12 5.68 4.77
CA ASP A 51 2.90 5.70 5.57
C ASP A 51 1.91 4.66 5.01
N PRO A 52 1.41 3.73 5.84
CA PRO A 52 0.51 2.69 5.37
C PRO A 52 -0.90 3.23 5.11
N TYR A 53 -1.59 2.66 4.13
CA TYR A 53 -3.02 2.89 3.96
C TYR A 53 -3.78 1.93 4.84
N GLN A 54 -4.64 2.43 5.73
CA GLN A 54 -5.49 1.58 6.56
C GLN A 54 -6.94 1.69 6.07
N ILE A 55 -7.45 0.60 5.50
CA ILE A 55 -8.85 0.49 5.08
C ILE A 55 -9.58 -0.32 6.13
N VAL A 56 -10.71 0.20 6.60
CA VAL A 56 -11.57 -0.47 7.56
C VAL A 56 -12.86 -0.86 6.86
N VAL A 57 -13.16 -2.15 6.87
CA VAL A 57 -14.37 -2.72 6.26
C VAL A 57 -15.21 -3.35 7.35
N GLN A 58 -16.49 -3.02 7.39
CA GLN A 58 -17.45 -3.59 8.33
C GLN A 58 -18.66 -4.14 7.58
N ASN A 59 -19.04 -5.37 7.91
CA ASN A 59 -20.33 -5.93 7.53
C ASN A 59 -21.34 -5.72 8.66
N LEU A 60 -22.44 -5.04 8.37
CA LEU A 60 -23.54 -4.78 9.29
C LEU A 60 -24.68 -5.81 9.18
N ASP A 61 -24.66 -6.67 8.17
CA ASP A 61 -25.61 -7.78 8.06
C ASP A 61 -25.32 -8.81 9.16
N LYS A 62 -26.40 -9.30 9.77
CA LYS A 62 -26.35 -10.24 10.90
C LYS A 62 -26.29 -11.70 10.51
N VAL A 63 -26.60 -11.99 9.25
CA VAL A 63 -26.86 -13.35 8.77
C VAL A 63 -25.98 -13.68 7.58
N ASN A 64 -25.80 -12.73 6.66
CA ASN A 64 -25.17 -12.99 5.37
C ASN A 64 -23.76 -12.43 5.31
N ALA A 65 -22.82 -13.25 4.83
CA ALA A 65 -21.53 -12.75 4.40
C ALA A 65 -21.73 -11.91 3.12
N LEU A 66 -21.10 -10.74 3.07
CA LEU A 66 -21.24 -9.79 1.96
C LEU A 66 -19.90 -9.57 1.28
N LYS A 67 -19.90 -9.43 -0.05
CA LYS A 67 -18.69 -9.17 -0.84
C LYS A 67 -18.39 -7.67 -0.86
N ALA A 68 -17.36 -7.25 -0.16
CA ALA A 68 -16.83 -5.90 -0.25
C ALA A 68 -15.95 -5.75 -1.49
N THR A 69 -16.09 -4.62 -2.17
CA THR A 69 -15.24 -4.19 -3.28
C THR A 69 -14.32 -3.08 -2.80
N LEU A 70 -13.01 -3.33 -2.85
CA LEU A 70 -11.97 -2.37 -2.52
C LEU A 70 -11.29 -1.88 -3.80
N PHE A 71 -10.84 -0.63 -3.84
CA PHE A 71 -10.23 0.00 -5.02
C PHE A 71 -11.15 0.05 -6.26
N GLY A 72 -10.56 0.22 -7.45
CA GLY A 72 -11.27 0.27 -8.73
C GLY A 72 -11.95 1.59 -9.05
N ASN A 73 -11.25 2.70 -8.82
CA ASN A 73 -11.72 4.06 -9.09
C ASN A 73 -12.48 4.18 -10.42
N ASP A 74 -11.90 3.66 -11.51
CA ASP A 74 -12.41 3.89 -12.87
C ASP A 74 -13.78 3.24 -13.11
N LYS A 75 -14.11 2.20 -12.33
CA LYS A 75 -15.39 1.49 -12.41
C LYS A 75 -16.36 1.89 -11.30
N PHE A 76 -15.85 2.19 -10.10
CA PHE A 76 -16.64 2.23 -8.88
C PHE A 76 -16.76 3.60 -8.22
N LEU A 77 -15.98 4.61 -8.61
CA LEU A 77 -16.01 5.94 -7.99
C LEU A 77 -17.44 6.54 -7.92
N LEU A 78 -18.21 6.39 -9.01
CA LEU A 78 -19.56 6.93 -9.14
C LEU A 78 -20.65 5.89 -8.80
N LYS A 79 -20.28 4.69 -8.36
CA LYS A 79 -21.23 3.65 -7.98
C LYS A 79 -21.64 3.83 -6.52
N PRO A 80 -22.91 3.52 -6.17
CA PRO A 80 -23.31 3.49 -4.77
C PRO A 80 -22.37 2.60 -3.96
N ASN A 81 -21.91 3.10 -2.81
CA ASN A 81 -21.01 2.41 -1.90
C ASN A 81 -19.78 1.79 -2.59
N PHE A 82 -19.26 2.46 -3.63
CA PHE A 82 -18.08 2.03 -4.36
C PHE A 82 -18.18 0.61 -4.94
N GLY A 83 -19.40 0.21 -5.34
CA GLY A 83 -19.66 -1.13 -5.88
C GLY A 83 -19.96 -2.20 -4.84
N SER A 84 -19.76 -1.92 -3.56
CA SER A 84 -20.11 -2.83 -2.47
C SER A 84 -21.63 -2.86 -2.24
N PRO A 85 -22.21 -4.00 -1.83
CA PRO A 85 -23.63 -4.11 -1.53
C PRO A 85 -24.01 -3.27 -0.29
N VAL A 86 -25.31 -3.04 -0.12
CA VAL A 86 -25.86 -2.43 1.09
C VAL A 86 -25.53 -3.32 2.30
N GLY A 87 -25.05 -2.72 3.39
CA GLY A 87 -24.62 -3.43 4.59
C GLY A 87 -23.11 -3.48 4.77
N ILE A 88 -22.33 -3.31 3.70
CA ILE A 88 -20.88 -3.07 3.81
C ILE A 88 -20.63 -1.58 4.06
N GLN A 89 -19.82 -1.26 5.07
CA GLN A 89 -19.26 0.07 5.28
C GLN A 89 -17.76 0.04 5.07
N ILE A 90 -17.25 0.96 4.25
CA ILE A 90 -15.81 1.12 3.99
C ILE A 90 -15.40 2.50 4.47
N THR A 91 -14.40 2.54 5.34
CA THR A 91 -13.83 3.76 5.91
C THR A 91 -12.30 3.69 5.89
N ILE A 92 -11.65 4.81 6.14
CA ILE A 92 -10.20 4.91 6.28
C ILE A 92 -9.84 5.06 7.76
N GLY A 93 -8.76 4.42 8.19
CA GLY A 93 -8.27 4.50 9.56
C GLY A 93 -7.56 5.83 9.87
N GLN A 94 -7.02 6.50 8.85
CA GLN A 94 -6.43 7.83 8.97
C GLN A 94 -7.51 8.90 9.27
N PRO A 95 -7.37 9.69 10.35
CA PRO A 95 -8.31 10.75 10.68
C PRO A 95 -8.38 11.82 9.59
N GLY A 96 -9.61 12.21 9.21
CA GLY A 96 -9.85 13.29 8.26
C GLY A 96 -9.62 12.94 6.79
N VAL A 97 -9.43 11.66 6.47
CA VAL A 97 -9.29 11.15 5.10
C VAL A 97 -10.51 10.30 4.76
N ASP A 98 -11.15 10.61 3.63
CA ASP A 98 -12.28 9.82 3.16
C ASP A 98 -11.83 8.69 2.22
N TYR A 99 -12.59 7.60 2.17
CA TYR A 99 -12.26 6.48 1.28
C TYR A 99 -12.24 6.87 -0.20
N VAL A 100 -13.05 7.86 -0.59
CA VAL A 100 -13.05 8.40 -1.96
C VAL A 100 -11.71 9.04 -2.33
N GLU A 101 -11.01 9.66 -1.37
CA GLU A 101 -9.71 10.27 -1.60
C GLU A 101 -8.66 9.20 -1.88
N LEU A 102 -8.70 8.07 -1.15
CA LEU A 102 -7.84 6.92 -1.43
C LEU A 102 -8.09 6.36 -2.84
N LEU A 103 -9.36 6.18 -3.24
CA LEU A 103 -9.69 5.72 -4.60
C LEU A 103 -9.12 6.65 -5.68
N GLN A 104 -9.28 7.96 -5.48
CA GLN A 104 -8.79 8.93 -6.45
C GLN A 104 -7.26 8.98 -6.49
N GLN A 105 -6.61 8.76 -5.34
CA GLN A 105 -5.17 8.59 -5.25
C GLN A 105 -4.68 7.34 -5.97
N THR A 106 -5.39 6.20 -5.92
CA THR A 106 -4.94 4.99 -6.64
C THR A 106 -4.96 5.16 -8.16
N SER A 107 -5.84 6.01 -8.69
CA SER A 107 -5.88 6.34 -10.11
C SER A 107 -4.77 7.33 -10.52
N THR A 108 -4.49 8.36 -9.69
CA THR A 108 -3.53 9.42 -10.02
C THR A 108 -2.09 9.10 -9.62
N LYS A 109 -1.91 8.34 -8.53
CA LYS A 109 -0.63 7.91 -7.96
C LYS A 109 -0.68 6.39 -7.68
N PRO A 110 -0.70 5.54 -8.73
CA PRO A 110 -0.78 4.09 -8.56
C PRO A 110 0.43 3.57 -7.76
N PHE A 111 0.23 2.49 -7.04
CA PHE A 111 1.25 1.93 -6.15
C PHE A 111 1.32 0.43 -6.26
N SER A 112 2.44 -0.16 -5.86
CA SER A 112 2.54 -1.60 -5.66
C SER A 112 2.67 -1.90 -4.19
N THR A 113 2.02 -2.97 -3.74
CA THR A 113 2.09 -3.42 -2.35
C THR A 113 3.39 -4.19 -2.10
N GLN A 114 3.91 -4.10 -0.88
CA GLN A 114 4.98 -4.99 -0.41
C GLN A 114 4.44 -6.00 0.60
N PHE A 115 3.54 -5.50 1.44
CA PHE A 115 3.09 -6.17 2.63
C PHE A 115 1.68 -5.69 2.95
N MET A 116 0.87 -6.58 3.49
CA MET A 116 -0.42 -6.24 4.03
C MET A 116 -0.64 -7.01 5.32
N ARG A 117 -1.20 -6.30 6.28
CA ARG A 117 -1.68 -6.84 7.53
C ARG A 117 -3.21 -6.83 7.53
N ILE A 118 -3.80 -7.96 7.87
CA ILE A 118 -5.23 -8.12 8.07
C ILE A 118 -5.47 -8.37 9.55
N GLU A 119 -6.32 -7.56 10.18
CA GLU A 119 -6.74 -7.74 11.57
C GLU A 119 -8.26 -7.81 11.65
N SER A 120 -8.78 -8.75 12.43
CA SER A 120 -10.22 -8.89 12.69
C SER A 120 -10.44 -9.69 13.97
N GLU A 121 -11.49 -9.38 14.71
CA GLU A 121 -11.91 -10.21 15.85
C GLU A 121 -12.43 -11.59 15.41
N ASN A 122 -12.92 -11.69 14.17
CA ASN A 122 -13.38 -12.94 13.59
C ASN A 122 -12.22 -13.67 12.90
N LYS A 123 -11.78 -14.77 13.50
CA LYS A 123 -10.66 -15.60 13.02
C LYS A 123 -10.90 -16.24 11.65
N LEU A 124 -12.16 -16.42 11.23
CA LEU A 124 -12.47 -16.97 9.91
C LEU A 124 -12.28 -15.94 8.79
N GLN A 125 -12.31 -14.65 9.15
CA GLN A 125 -12.23 -13.55 8.20
C GLN A 125 -10.81 -13.33 7.66
N ILE A 126 -9.80 -13.46 8.53
CA ILE A 126 -8.40 -13.16 8.16
C ILE A 126 -7.86 -14.08 7.07
N THR A 127 -8.41 -15.29 6.91
CA THR A 127 -7.98 -16.28 5.91
C THR A 127 -8.82 -16.28 4.63
N LYS A 128 -9.81 -15.39 4.49
CA LYS A 128 -10.65 -15.32 3.29
C LYS A 128 -9.82 -14.98 2.05
N PHE A 129 -10.28 -15.46 0.91
CA PHE A 129 -9.67 -15.13 -0.37
C PHE A 129 -9.87 -13.64 -0.68
N ILE A 130 -8.83 -13.03 -1.22
CA ILE A 130 -8.90 -11.70 -1.82
C ILE A 130 -8.76 -11.90 -3.32
N THR A 131 -9.80 -11.56 -4.08
CA THR A 131 -9.78 -11.72 -5.53
C THR A 131 -9.39 -10.40 -6.17
N VAL A 132 -8.22 -10.38 -6.82
CA VAL A 132 -7.76 -9.22 -7.58
C VAL A 132 -8.35 -9.28 -8.98
N HIS A 133 -8.96 -8.18 -9.40
CA HIS A 133 -9.46 -7.98 -10.75
C HIS A 133 -8.77 -6.78 -11.37
N GLN A 134 -8.37 -6.90 -12.62
CA GLN A 134 -7.89 -5.80 -13.44
C GLN A 134 -8.68 -5.80 -14.74
N LYS A 135 -9.21 -4.63 -15.12
CA LYS A 135 -9.94 -4.47 -16.37
C LYS A 135 -9.49 -3.22 -17.10
N ASP A 136 -8.80 -3.43 -18.20
CA ASP A 136 -8.29 -2.35 -19.04
C ASP A 136 -9.38 -1.84 -19.99
N ALA A 137 -9.24 -0.59 -20.42
CA ALA A 137 -10.18 0.06 -21.34
C ALA A 137 -10.24 -0.59 -22.74
N ASN A 138 -9.21 -1.36 -23.11
CA ASN A 138 -9.19 -2.13 -24.36
C ASN A 138 -10.05 -3.42 -24.28
N GLY A 139 -10.66 -3.72 -23.14
CA GLY A 139 -11.50 -4.90 -22.92
C GLY A 139 -10.75 -6.12 -22.39
N ASN A 140 -9.42 -6.03 -22.21
CA ASN A 140 -8.67 -7.06 -21.52
C ASN A 140 -9.09 -7.11 -20.05
N TRP A 141 -9.28 -8.32 -19.55
CA TRP A 141 -9.65 -8.55 -18.17
C TRP A 141 -8.83 -9.71 -17.61
N PHE A 142 -8.44 -9.55 -16.36
CA PHE A 142 -7.71 -10.55 -15.60
C PHE A 142 -8.32 -10.66 -14.21
N GLN A 143 -8.38 -11.89 -13.69
CA GLN A 143 -8.84 -12.18 -12.35
C GLN A 143 -7.92 -13.22 -11.72
N ARG A 144 -7.48 -12.97 -10.49
CA ARG A 144 -6.67 -13.92 -9.72
C ARG A 144 -7.07 -13.93 -8.25
N PRO A 145 -7.44 -15.10 -7.69
CA PRO A 145 -7.65 -15.24 -6.27
C PRO A 145 -6.31 -15.32 -5.53
N MET A 146 -6.16 -14.55 -4.46
CA MET A 146 -5.07 -14.64 -3.49
C MET A 146 -5.55 -15.44 -2.29
N ASN A 147 -4.91 -16.59 -2.06
CA ASN A 147 -5.17 -17.41 -0.89
C ASN A 147 -4.44 -16.83 0.32
N MET A 148 -5.15 -16.17 1.24
CA MET A 148 -4.52 -15.58 2.41
C MET A 148 -4.08 -16.62 3.44
N GLN A 149 -4.69 -17.81 3.45
CA GLN A 149 -4.35 -18.89 4.38
C GLN A 149 -2.89 -19.35 4.25
N GLN A 150 -2.28 -19.24 3.07
CA GLN A 150 -0.89 -19.66 2.85
C GLN A 150 0.12 -18.86 3.67
N PHE A 151 -0.25 -17.65 4.10
CA PHE A 151 0.63 -16.77 4.89
C PHE A 151 0.48 -17.02 6.40
N LYS A 152 -0.47 -17.86 6.82
CA LYS A 152 -0.64 -18.19 8.23
C LYS A 152 0.48 -19.13 8.66
N SER A 153 1.34 -18.65 9.55
CA SER A 153 2.39 -19.48 10.15
C SER A 153 1.79 -20.49 11.13
N ALA A 154 2.22 -21.74 11.05
CA ALA A 154 1.85 -22.78 12.02
C ALA A 154 2.44 -22.53 13.43
N TYR A 155 3.45 -21.67 13.54
CA TYR A 155 4.19 -21.41 14.78
C TYR A 155 3.80 -20.08 15.46
N GLN A 156 3.02 -19.22 14.79
CA GLN A 156 2.58 -17.95 15.37
C GLN A 156 1.20 -18.12 16.01
N ASN A 157 1.12 -17.96 17.34
CA ASN A 157 -0.13 -18.02 18.13
C ASN A 157 -0.97 -16.72 18.04
N GLN A 158 -0.96 -16.04 16.89
CA GLN A 158 -1.76 -14.83 16.68
C GLN A 158 -3.00 -15.20 15.87
N GLU A 159 -4.15 -15.23 16.56
CA GLU A 159 -5.40 -15.73 15.98
C GLU A 159 -6.21 -14.65 15.25
N ASN A 160 -6.00 -13.39 15.59
CA ASN A 160 -6.79 -12.24 15.11
C ASN A 160 -6.04 -11.37 14.10
N MET A 161 -4.84 -11.79 13.70
CA MET A 161 -3.98 -11.03 12.79
C MET A 161 -3.31 -11.97 11.81
N LEU A 162 -3.18 -11.52 10.57
CA LEU A 162 -2.44 -12.18 9.51
C LEU A 162 -1.56 -11.17 8.79
N ASP A 163 -0.31 -11.54 8.64
CA ASP A 163 0.71 -10.75 7.97
C ASP A 163 1.09 -11.44 6.64
N ALA A 164 0.94 -10.73 5.53
CA ALA A 164 1.11 -11.30 4.19
C ALA A 164 2.03 -10.45 3.31
N PRO A 165 3.17 -11.01 2.82
CA PRO A 165 3.95 -10.39 1.76
C PRO A 165 3.21 -10.53 0.43
N ILE A 166 2.54 -9.47 0.01
CA ILE A 166 1.87 -9.38 -1.29
C ILE A 166 2.54 -8.33 -2.15
N ASN A 167 2.68 -8.64 -3.44
CA ASN A 167 3.24 -7.75 -4.45
C ASN A 167 2.22 -7.56 -5.57
N GLU A 168 1.18 -6.80 -5.24
CA GLU A 168 0.11 -6.43 -6.15
C GLU A 168 0.24 -4.99 -6.58
N HIS A 169 0.15 -4.75 -7.88
CA HIS A 169 -0.01 -3.42 -8.42
C HIS A 169 -1.46 -2.98 -8.27
N VAL A 170 -1.69 -1.77 -7.75
CA VAL A 170 -3.00 -1.17 -7.55
C VAL A 170 -3.01 0.18 -8.26
N ASP A 171 -3.87 0.27 -9.26
CA ASP A 171 -4.13 1.46 -10.06
C ASP A 171 -5.63 1.81 -10.08
N GLY A 172 -6.06 2.70 -10.98
CA GLY A 172 -7.47 3.06 -11.14
C GLY A 172 -8.35 1.92 -11.67
N SER A 173 -7.76 0.99 -12.41
CA SER A 173 -8.46 -0.12 -13.09
C SER A 173 -8.55 -1.40 -12.24
N THR A 174 -7.66 -1.52 -11.24
CA THR A 174 -7.55 -2.67 -10.35
C THR A 174 -8.51 -2.54 -9.16
N TYR A 175 -9.26 -3.60 -8.89
CA TYR A 175 -10.11 -3.70 -7.70
C TYR A 175 -9.99 -5.07 -7.05
N TRP A 176 -10.22 -5.10 -5.75
CA TRP A 176 -10.18 -6.32 -4.96
C TRP A 176 -11.59 -6.65 -4.47
N GLU A 177 -11.97 -7.91 -4.54
CA GLU A 177 -13.21 -8.43 -3.95
C GLU A 177 -12.88 -9.35 -2.78
N VAL A 178 -13.50 -9.09 -1.64
CA VAL A 178 -13.35 -9.89 -0.42
C VAL A 178 -14.71 -10.15 0.21
N GLU A 179 -14.95 -11.41 0.58
CA GLU A 179 -16.12 -11.76 1.38
C GLU A 179 -15.88 -11.40 2.85
N ILE A 180 -16.79 -10.63 3.44
CA ILE A 180 -16.77 -10.20 4.83
C ILE A 180 -17.88 -10.95 5.57
N GLU A 181 -17.50 -11.73 6.58
CA GLU A 181 -18.42 -12.47 7.44
C GLU A 181 -19.44 -11.54 8.13
N PRO A 182 -20.61 -12.06 8.54
CA PRO A 182 -21.63 -11.28 9.25
C PRO A 182 -21.08 -10.62 10.51
N GLU A 183 -21.60 -9.43 10.84
CA GLU A 183 -21.24 -8.60 12.00
C GLU A 183 -19.72 -8.43 12.23
N THR A 184 -18.93 -8.56 11.16
CA THR A 184 -17.47 -8.59 11.26
C THR A 184 -16.86 -7.27 10.79
N ARG A 185 -15.88 -6.79 11.56
CA ARG A 185 -15.02 -5.65 11.19
C ARG A 185 -13.62 -6.14 10.89
N VAL A 186 -13.00 -5.57 9.85
CA VAL A 186 -11.68 -5.94 9.36
C VAL A 186 -10.86 -4.69 9.08
N PHE A 187 -9.59 -4.74 9.46
CA PHE A 187 -8.60 -3.72 9.16
C PHE A 187 -7.61 -4.29 8.16
N TYR A 188 -7.55 -3.67 6.98
CA TYR A 188 -6.54 -3.94 5.96
C TYR A 188 -5.51 -2.81 6.01
N THR A 189 -4.33 -3.10 6.56
CA THR A 189 -3.21 -2.16 6.61
C THR A 189 -2.23 -2.52 5.50
N ILE A 190 -2.13 -1.66 4.49
CA ILE A 190 -1.39 -1.89 3.26
C ILE A 190 -0.13 -1.04 3.26
N PHE A 191 1.02 -1.69 3.09
CA PHE A 191 2.31 -1.03 2.99
C PHE A 191 2.74 -0.98 1.53
N PRO A 192 2.80 0.22 0.91
CA PRO A 192 3.25 0.34 -0.46
C PRO A 192 4.76 0.14 -0.57
N LEU A 193 5.20 -0.67 -1.54
CA LEU A 193 6.59 -0.83 -1.94
C LEU A 193 7.09 0.41 -2.70
N TYR A 194 6.28 0.90 -3.62
CA TYR A 194 6.56 2.12 -4.36
C TYR A 194 5.27 2.79 -4.79
N LYS A 195 5.33 4.11 -4.98
CA LYS A 195 4.27 4.93 -5.59
C LYS A 195 4.82 5.51 -6.88
N VAL A 196 4.01 5.49 -7.94
CA VAL A 196 4.33 6.11 -9.22
C VAL A 196 3.66 7.47 -9.26
N ASP A 197 4.44 8.54 -9.42
CA ASP A 197 3.94 9.90 -9.57
C ASP A 197 4.52 10.51 -10.84
N THR A 198 3.77 10.39 -11.93
CA THR A 198 4.17 10.94 -13.23
C THR A 198 4.21 12.47 -13.22
N SER A 199 3.43 13.12 -12.35
CA SER A 199 3.39 14.58 -12.21
C SER A 199 4.60 15.14 -11.47
N GLY A 200 5.22 14.33 -10.60
CA GLY A 200 6.47 14.68 -9.90
C GLY A 200 7.61 15.00 -10.86
N THR A 201 7.70 14.31 -12.00
CA THR A 201 8.76 14.54 -13.01
C THR A 201 8.72 15.93 -13.62
N LEU A 202 7.51 16.48 -13.81
CA LEU A 202 7.31 17.83 -14.31
C LEU A 202 7.76 18.89 -13.29
N LYS A 203 7.82 18.52 -12.00
CA LYS A 203 8.33 19.33 -10.90
C LYS A 203 9.80 19.00 -10.55
N GLY A 204 10.50 18.23 -11.39
CA GLY A 204 11.90 17.84 -11.17
C GLY A 204 12.14 16.69 -10.19
N HIS A 205 11.10 15.96 -9.78
CA HIS A 205 11.21 14.80 -8.89
C HIS A 205 11.30 13.48 -9.69
N GLU A 206 11.80 12.42 -9.05
CA GLU A 206 11.82 11.09 -9.69
C GLU A 206 10.38 10.54 -9.90
N PRO A 207 10.09 9.87 -11.04
CA PRO A 207 8.75 9.35 -11.36
C PRO A 207 8.29 8.23 -10.44
N ILE A 208 9.24 7.54 -9.80
CA ILE A 208 9.00 6.36 -8.99
C ILE A 208 9.65 6.60 -7.63
N LYS A 209 8.87 6.54 -6.56
CA LYS A 209 9.38 6.60 -5.18
C LYS A 209 9.31 5.22 -4.56
N THR A 210 10.47 4.69 -4.17
CA THR A 210 10.59 3.37 -3.53
C THR A 210 10.68 3.52 -2.01
N PHE A 211 9.99 2.65 -1.28
CA PHE A 211 9.91 2.68 0.17
C PHE A 211 10.73 1.57 0.84
N ALA A 212 11.12 1.82 2.08
CA ALA A 212 11.76 0.86 2.98
C ALA A 212 10.84 -0.34 3.25
N PRO A 213 11.41 -1.52 3.55
CA PRO A 213 10.62 -2.64 4.02
C PRO A 213 9.77 -2.28 5.25
N ALA A 214 8.52 -2.75 5.26
CA ALA A 214 7.62 -2.57 6.39
C ALA A 214 8.25 -3.12 7.69
N ARG A 215 8.23 -2.32 8.78
CA ARG A 215 8.77 -2.70 10.10
C ARG A 215 7.80 -3.60 10.84
N VAL A 216 7.64 -4.83 10.36
CA VAL A 216 6.74 -5.84 10.94
C VAL A 216 7.56 -7.06 11.37
N ASN A 217 7.23 -7.67 12.52
CA ASN A 217 7.89 -8.87 13.03
C ASN A 217 7.66 -10.04 12.06
N THR A 218 8.57 -10.21 11.13
CA THR A 218 8.37 -11.01 9.92
C THR A 218 8.69 -12.48 10.12
N GLY A 219 9.18 -12.91 11.29
CA GLY A 219 9.29 -14.33 11.67
C GLY A 219 9.79 -15.29 10.57
N GLY A 220 10.74 -14.87 9.73
CA GLY A 220 11.28 -15.68 8.61
C GLY A 220 10.59 -15.53 7.24
N LEU A 221 9.62 -14.63 7.07
CA LEU A 221 9.00 -14.31 5.78
C LEU A 221 9.97 -13.49 4.91
N VAL A 222 10.22 -13.97 3.69
CA VAL A 222 11.07 -13.28 2.71
C VAL A 222 10.30 -12.09 2.13
N LEU A 223 10.74 -10.88 2.47
CA LEU A 223 10.19 -9.65 1.88
C LEU A 223 10.73 -9.44 0.46
N PRO A 224 9.94 -8.88 -0.47
CA PRO A 224 10.44 -8.45 -1.77
C PRO A 224 11.55 -7.43 -1.59
N ASN A 225 12.73 -7.68 -2.18
CA ASN A 225 13.86 -6.76 -2.12
C ASN A 225 13.63 -5.59 -3.11
N PRO A 226 13.52 -4.33 -2.64
CA PRO A 226 13.25 -3.16 -3.48
C PRO A 226 14.26 -2.99 -4.62
N GLN A 227 15.52 -3.42 -4.44
CA GLN A 227 16.59 -3.26 -5.43
C GLN A 227 16.52 -4.25 -6.62
N LYS A 228 15.83 -5.38 -6.48
CA LYS A 228 15.77 -6.41 -7.55
C LYS A 228 14.64 -6.17 -8.56
N VAL A 229 13.60 -5.42 -8.20
CA VAL A 229 12.43 -5.18 -9.06
C VAL A 229 12.74 -4.13 -10.13
N LEU A 230 13.58 -3.13 -9.80
CA LEU A 230 13.98 -2.05 -10.71
C LEU A 230 14.84 -2.49 -11.90
N LYS A 231 15.41 -3.70 -11.88
CA LYS A 231 16.25 -4.22 -12.98
C LYS A 231 15.49 -5.06 -14.03
N ARG A 232 14.17 -5.19 -13.90
CA ARG A 232 13.32 -5.95 -14.83
C ARG A 232 12.29 -5.12 -15.60
N GLY A 233 12.40 -3.80 -15.55
CA GLY A 233 11.68 -2.87 -16.44
C GLY A 233 12.50 -2.51 -17.67
#